data_AF-A0A167D3L0-F1
#
_entry.id   AF-A0A167D3L0-F1
#
_cell.length_a   1.000
_cell.length_b   1.000
_cell.length_c   1.000
_cell.angle_alpha   90.00
_cell.angle_beta   90.00
_cell.angle_gamma   90.00
#
_symmetry.space_group_name_H-M   'P 1'
#
loop_
_entity.id
_entity.type
_entity.pdbx_description
1 polymer ?
#
loop_
_entity_poly.entity_id
_entity_poly.type
_entity_poly.pdbx_seq_one_letter_code
_entity_poly.pdbx_strand_id
1 'polypeptide(L)'
;MSGFLFSNEQLREEASTQKEDAFWEVLVVDDEEDIHQVTKLVLSDFRFEEKSLRFHHAYSAQQAMEILEGENSISVGLIDVVMENNHAGLDLIKFIRNDIANHDIRLILRTGQPGEAPEESVIRDYDINDYKNKTELTAVKLKTLLYSALRSHRDLQTIELHKKGLERIIAASSSFLECDNVQDFASTILNHVSQVLGLSDSEIYCAAATNRQTDSGSQFKLLAASGEGVEPSSEKIPTNVKNLFIETHNRKTSCKSCNEYVGYFTSKGGLETMLYVSKKSSLQSTDCQLLEFFANNIALAHDNLKLRETVKESQRELSYILGEAVEKRSKETGSHVKRVAMYSKLLAELSGINSYQAEIIKMASPLHDIGKIGIPDVILNKPGKLTSGEWELMQTHAQLGYEILKNSTNEILQCGATIAHQHHEKWDGSGYPQGLSGENIDIVGRITALADVFDALGSKRCYKTAWPLEKVISEIKSQKAKQFDPKLVDLFINNLEQFILIRDNHPD
;
A
#
# COMPACT_ATOMS: atom_id res chain seq x y z
N MET A 1 -57.21 34.54 22.63
CA MET A 1 -57.44 35.41 21.46
C MET A 1 -56.09 36.03 21.12
N SER A 2 -55.54 36.04 19.92
CA SER A 2 -55.87 35.51 18.59
C SER A 2 -54.75 36.07 17.71
N GLY A 3 -54.17 35.27 16.82
CA GLY A 3 -53.37 35.81 15.71
C GLY A 3 -52.00 35.16 15.51
N PHE A 4 -51.98 33.90 15.07
CA PHE A 4 -50.91 33.44 14.20
C PHE A 4 -51.41 33.60 12.76
N LEU A 5 -50.81 34.56 12.05
CA LEU A 5 -50.98 34.77 10.62
C LEU A 5 -50.22 33.65 9.89
N PHE A 6 -50.94 32.85 9.10
CA PHE A 6 -50.34 32.00 8.08
C PHE A 6 -49.88 32.88 6.91
N SER A 7 -48.58 32.91 6.62
CA SER A 7 -48.03 33.41 5.36
C SER A 7 -47.66 32.22 4.47
N ASN A 8 -48.33 32.15 3.32
CA ASN A 8 -48.17 31.15 2.26
C ASN A 8 -46.70 30.89 1.89
N GLU A 9 -46.19 29.70 2.22
CA GLU A 9 -45.11 29.08 1.47
C GLU A 9 -45.72 28.36 0.26
N GLN A 10 -45.44 28.89 -0.93
CA GLN A 10 -45.67 28.17 -2.18
C GLN A 10 -44.80 26.91 -2.16
N LEU A 11 -45.45 25.76 -1.99
CA LEU A 11 -44.90 24.45 -2.33
C LEU A 11 -44.43 24.51 -3.79
N ARG A 12 -43.11 24.59 -4.00
CA ARG A 12 -42.51 24.33 -5.30
C ARG A 12 -42.73 22.85 -5.58
N GLU A 13 -43.53 22.55 -6.60
CA GLU A 13 -43.62 21.23 -7.20
C GLU A 13 -42.20 20.79 -7.58
N GLU A 14 -41.66 19.84 -6.81
CA GLU A 14 -40.47 19.10 -7.20
C GLU A 14 -40.81 18.36 -8.50
N ALA A 15 -40.13 18.73 -9.57
CA ALA A 15 -40.21 18.02 -10.84
C ALA A 15 -39.81 16.56 -10.58
N SER A 16 -40.80 15.65 -10.60
CA SER A 16 -40.58 14.22 -10.45
C SER A 16 -39.78 13.72 -11.66
N THR A 17 -38.47 13.61 -11.51
CA THR A 17 -37.69 12.68 -12.34
C THR A 17 -38.28 11.30 -12.11
N GLN A 18 -38.92 10.74 -13.14
CA GLN A 18 -39.44 9.38 -13.13
C GLN A 18 -38.30 8.43 -12.76
N LYS A 19 -38.26 7.96 -11.51
CA LYS A 19 -37.50 6.76 -11.15
C LYS A 19 -38.11 5.62 -11.96
N GLU A 20 -37.31 4.93 -12.76
CA GLU A 20 -37.72 3.61 -13.26
C GLU A 20 -38.16 2.78 -12.05
N ASP A 21 -39.37 2.25 -12.10
CA ASP A 21 -39.89 1.44 -11.00
C ASP A 21 -38.95 0.25 -10.79
N ALA A 22 -38.32 0.17 -9.62
CA ALA A 22 -37.48 -0.95 -9.24
C ALA A 22 -38.39 -2.09 -8.77
N PHE A 23 -38.16 -3.31 -9.27
CA PHE A 23 -38.96 -4.49 -8.94
C PHE A 23 -38.15 -5.52 -8.17
N TRP A 24 -38.84 -6.34 -7.37
CA TRP A 24 -38.31 -7.61 -6.88
C TRP A 24 -38.70 -8.72 -7.86
N GLU A 25 -37.70 -9.45 -8.37
CA GLU A 25 -37.89 -10.49 -9.37
C GLU A 25 -38.27 -11.82 -8.68
N VAL A 26 -39.47 -12.32 -8.98
CA VAL A 26 -40.01 -13.56 -8.38
C VAL A 26 -40.25 -14.59 -9.46
N LEU A 27 -39.57 -15.73 -9.38
CA LEU A 27 -39.78 -16.88 -10.25
C LEU A 27 -40.87 -17.76 -9.66
N VAL A 28 -41.88 -18.13 -10.46
CA VAL A 28 -42.92 -19.09 -10.12
C VAL A 28 -42.80 -20.27 -11.08
N VAL A 29 -42.53 -21.45 -10.52
CA VAL A 29 -42.37 -22.69 -11.28
C VAL A 29 -43.44 -23.68 -10.82
N ASP A 30 -44.39 -23.97 -11.69
CA ASP A 30 -45.53 -24.86 -11.45
C ASP A 30 -46.11 -25.29 -12.80
N ASP A 31 -46.50 -26.55 -12.97
CA ASP A 31 -47.12 -27.02 -14.22
C ASP A 31 -48.62 -26.65 -14.31
N GLU A 32 -49.24 -26.25 -13.20
CA GLU A 32 -50.63 -25.82 -13.13
C GLU A 32 -50.79 -24.30 -13.40
N GLU A 33 -51.45 -23.94 -14.50
CA GLU A 33 -51.71 -22.53 -14.87
C GLU A 33 -52.50 -21.75 -13.81
N ASP A 34 -53.44 -22.41 -13.14
CA ASP A 34 -54.25 -21.80 -12.07
C ASP A 34 -53.38 -21.30 -10.91
N ILE A 35 -52.30 -22.01 -10.56
CA ILE A 35 -51.39 -21.60 -9.49
C ILE A 35 -50.68 -20.29 -9.84
N HIS A 36 -50.34 -20.08 -11.11
CA HIS A 36 -49.70 -18.86 -11.57
C HIS A 36 -50.64 -17.66 -11.44
N GLN A 37 -51.89 -17.82 -11.87
CA GLN A 37 -52.91 -16.76 -11.80
C GLN A 37 -53.26 -16.42 -10.35
N VAL A 38 -53.46 -17.44 -9.50
CA VAL A 38 -53.76 -17.23 -8.07
C VAL A 38 -52.60 -16.55 -7.36
N THR A 39 -51.35 -16.98 -7.60
CA THR A 39 -50.15 -16.37 -7.01
C THR A 39 -50.06 -14.88 -7.37
N LYS A 40 -50.26 -14.56 -8.66
CA LYS A 40 -50.25 -13.17 -9.15
C LYS A 40 -51.38 -12.33 -8.57
N LEU A 41 -52.59 -12.88 -8.47
CA LEU A 41 -53.76 -12.19 -7.92
C LEU A 41 -53.56 -11.85 -6.44
N VAL A 42 -53.14 -12.83 -5.64
CA VAL A 42 -52.93 -12.68 -4.18
C VAL A 42 -51.85 -11.62 -3.87
N LEU A 43 -50.85 -11.52 -4.74
CA LEU A 43 -49.67 -10.67 -4.55
C LEU A 43 -49.68 -9.39 -5.39
N SER A 44 -50.77 -9.09 -6.10
CA SER A 44 -50.91 -7.91 -6.97
C SER A 44 -50.63 -6.58 -6.25
N ASP A 45 -51.12 -6.44 -5.01
CA ASP A 45 -50.90 -5.26 -4.17
C ASP A 45 -49.70 -5.40 -3.20
N PHE A 46 -48.86 -6.43 -3.37
CA PHE A 46 -47.72 -6.63 -2.48
C PHE A 46 -46.62 -5.60 -2.75
N ARG A 47 -46.17 -4.92 -1.69
CA ARG A 47 -45.01 -4.02 -1.73
C ARG A 47 -44.05 -4.31 -0.59
N PHE A 48 -42.77 -4.24 -0.90
CA PHE A 48 -41.66 -4.30 0.06
C PHE A 48 -40.60 -3.25 -0.31
N GLU A 49 -40.32 -2.31 0.61
CA GLU A 49 -39.43 -1.17 0.40
C GLU A 49 -39.81 -0.30 -0.82
N GLU A 50 -41.11 -0.01 -0.97
CA GLU A 50 -41.71 0.72 -2.10
C GLU A 50 -41.57 0.05 -3.48
N LYS A 51 -40.93 -1.12 -3.55
CA LYS A 51 -40.82 -1.92 -4.78
C LYS A 51 -41.99 -2.89 -4.91
N SER A 52 -42.49 -3.02 -6.14
CA SER A 52 -43.49 -4.02 -6.51
C SER A 52 -42.82 -5.32 -6.97
N LEU A 53 -43.59 -6.39 -7.14
CA LEU A 53 -43.08 -7.66 -7.64
C LEU A 53 -43.18 -7.72 -9.17
N ARG A 54 -42.16 -8.31 -9.81
CA ARG A 54 -42.21 -8.74 -11.20
C ARG A 54 -42.11 -10.26 -11.24
N PHE A 55 -43.07 -10.89 -11.91
CA PHE A 55 -43.18 -12.34 -11.95
C PHE A 55 -42.58 -12.91 -13.24
N HIS A 56 -41.74 -13.93 -13.07
CA HIS A 56 -41.27 -14.81 -14.14
C HIS A 56 -41.96 -16.15 -13.97
N HIS A 57 -42.58 -16.64 -15.04
CA HIS A 57 -43.40 -17.84 -15.00
C HIS A 57 -42.74 -18.94 -15.82
N ALA A 58 -42.52 -20.10 -15.20
CA ALA A 58 -42.06 -21.32 -15.86
C ALA A 58 -43.05 -22.45 -15.56
N TYR A 59 -43.43 -23.20 -16.59
CA TYR A 59 -44.37 -24.31 -16.50
C TYR A 59 -43.69 -25.69 -16.47
N SER A 60 -42.36 -25.67 -16.36
CA SER A 60 -41.49 -26.85 -16.39
C SER A 60 -40.16 -26.51 -15.72
N ALA A 61 -39.46 -27.52 -15.21
CA ALA A 61 -38.10 -27.35 -14.70
C ALA A 61 -37.16 -26.82 -15.80
N GLN A 62 -37.31 -27.31 -17.04
CA GLN A 62 -36.50 -26.86 -18.19
C GLN A 62 -36.70 -25.36 -18.48
N GLN A 63 -37.95 -24.88 -18.52
CA GLN A 63 -38.21 -23.45 -18.73
C GLN A 63 -37.66 -22.59 -17.58
N ALA A 64 -37.70 -23.10 -16.34
CA ALA A 64 -37.12 -22.39 -15.21
C ALA A 64 -35.61 -22.25 -15.35
N MET A 65 -34.92 -23.30 -15.81
CA MET A 65 -33.47 -23.25 -16.10
C MET A 65 -33.15 -22.17 -17.14
N GLU A 66 -33.90 -22.11 -18.24
CA GLU A 66 -33.70 -21.09 -19.29
C GLU A 66 -33.87 -19.65 -18.76
N ILE A 67 -34.83 -19.42 -17.86
CA ILE A 67 -35.03 -18.10 -17.22
C ILE A 67 -33.86 -17.76 -16.30
N LEU A 68 -33.36 -18.74 -15.55
CA LEU A 68 -32.28 -18.55 -14.57
C LEU A 68 -30.90 -18.38 -15.22
N GLU A 69 -30.71 -18.87 -16.44
CA GLU A 69 -29.51 -18.62 -17.27
C GLU A 69 -29.53 -17.22 -17.94
N GLY A 70 -30.66 -16.52 -17.90
CA GLY A 70 -30.79 -15.16 -18.43
C GLY A 70 -30.12 -14.08 -17.57
N GLU A 71 -30.21 -12.82 -18.01
CA GLU A 71 -29.56 -11.68 -17.32
C GLU A 71 -30.29 -11.21 -16.04
N ASN A 72 -31.46 -11.76 -15.71
CA ASN A 72 -32.27 -11.31 -14.59
C ASN A 72 -31.87 -12.00 -13.27
N SER A 73 -31.44 -11.22 -12.28
CA SER A 73 -31.18 -11.73 -10.93
C SER A 73 -32.49 -11.98 -10.16
N ILE A 74 -32.96 -13.23 -10.16
CA ILE A 74 -34.15 -13.65 -9.41
C ILE A 74 -33.92 -13.56 -7.89
N SER A 75 -34.83 -12.90 -7.17
CA SER A 75 -34.77 -12.73 -5.72
C SER A 75 -35.36 -13.91 -4.96
N VAL A 76 -36.53 -14.40 -5.40
CA VAL A 76 -37.25 -15.52 -4.77
C VAL A 76 -37.76 -16.48 -5.84
N GLY A 77 -37.56 -17.78 -5.62
CA GLY A 77 -38.16 -18.85 -6.41
C GLY A 77 -39.24 -19.57 -5.61
N LEU A 78 -40.48 -19.55 -6.11
CA LEU A 78 -41.60 -20.38 -5.65
C LEU A 78 -41.67 -21.60 -6.57
N ILE A 79 -41.18 -22.75 -6.11
CA ILE A 79 -40.95 -23.92 -6.95
C ILE A 79 -41.83 -25.08 -6.50
N ASP A 80 -42.58 -25.70 -7.41
CA ASP A 80 -43.29 -26.93 -7.12
C ASP A 80 -42.34 -28.14 -7.10
N VAL A 81 -42.58 -29.08 -6.18
CA VAL A 81 -41.74 -30.28 -6.03
C VAL A 81 -42.00 -31.27 -7.17
N VAL A 82 -43.27 -31.53 -7.48
CA VAL A 82 -43.73 -32.56 -8.42
C VAL A 82 -44.35 -31.87 -9.62
N MET A 83 -43.71 -32.00 -10.78
CA MET A 83 -44.19 -31.43 -12.05
C MET A 83 -44.16 -32.51 -13.13
N GLU A 84 -43.26 -32.42 -14.11
CA GLU A 84 -43.11 -33.40 -15.20
C GLU A 84 -42.71 -34.79 -14.68
N ASN A 85 -42.05 -34.82 -13.52
CA ASN A 85 -41.76 -36.02 -12.76
C ASN A 85 -41.73 -35.68 -11.24
N ASN A 86 -41.68 -36.71 -10.39
CA ASN A 86 -41.76 -36.57 -8.93
C ASN A 86 -40.58 -35.82 -8.28
N HIS A 87 -39.52 -35.52 -9.03
CA HIS A 87 -38.30 -34.89 -8.52
C HIS A 87 -37.88 -33.65 -9.32
N ALA A 88 -38.69 -33.21 -10.29
CA ALA A 88 -38.32 -32.14 -11.22
C ALA A 88 -37.96 -30.83 -10.48
N GLY A 89 -38.74 -30.45 -9.46
CA GLY A 89 -38.44 -29.29 -8.63
C GLY A 89 -37.17 -29.45 -7.81
N LEU A 90 -36.91 -30.65 -7.29
CA LEU A 90 -35.70 -30.96 -6.51
C LEU A 90 -34.44 -30.94 -7.37
N ASP A 91 -34.52 -31.44 -8.60
CA ASP A 91 -33.43 -31.42 -9.56
C ASP A 91 -33.14 -30.00 -10.05
N LEU A 92 -34.18 -29.17 -10.22
CA LEU A 92 -34.01 -27.73 -10.45
C LEU A 92 -33.27 -27.04 -9.30
N ILE A 93 -33.58 -27.38 -8.04
CA ILE A 93 -32.86 -26.82 -6.88
C ILE A 93 -31.39 -27.22 -6.89
N LYS A 94 -31.08 -28.48 -7.21
CA LYS A 94 -29.69 -28.94 -7.36
C LYS A 94 -28.96 -28.16 -8.45
N PHE A 95 -29.60 -27.97 -9.60
CA PHE A 95 -29.03 -27.16 -10.69
C PHE A 95 -28.71 -25.73 -10.23
N ILE A 96 -29.65 -25.06 -9.55
CA ILE A 96 -29.44 -23.69 -9.03
C ILE A 96 -28.24 -23.61 -8.07
N ARG A 97 -28.12 -24.58 -7.16
CA ARG A 97 -27.07 -24.56 -6.12
C ARG A 97 -25.72 -25.09 -6.57
N ASN A 98 -25.69 -26.09 -7.45
CA ASN A 98 -24.45 -26.76 -7.83
C ASN A 98 -23.91 -26.27 -9.18
N ASP A 99 -24.79 -26.08 -10.17
CA ASP A 99 -24.37 -25.80 -11.54
C ASP A 99 -24.26 -24.29 -11.78
N ILE A 100 -25.28 -23.52 -11.38
CA ILE A 100 -25.24 -22.04 -11.40
C ILE A 100 -24.47 -21.47 -10.19
N ALA A 101 -24.33 -22.25 -9.10
CA ALA A 101 -23.75 -21.81 -7.84
C ALA A 101 -24.43 -20.54 -7.25
N ASN A 102 -25.72 -20.35 -7.52
CA ASN A 102 -26.48 -19.22 -6.99
C ASN A 102 -27.01 -19.57 -5.60
N HIS A 103 -26.31 -19.12 -4.56
CA HIS A 103 -26.75 -19.22 -3.17
C HIS A 103 -27.47 -17.97 -2.69
N ASP A 104 -27.75 -16.98 -3.55
CA ASP A 104 -28.38 -15.70 -3.20
C ASP A 104 -29.90 -15.72 -3.36
N ILE A 105 -30.41 -16.46 -4.35
CA ILE A 105 -31.86 -16.66 -4.54
C ILE A 105 -32.47 -17.41 -3.35
N ARG A 106 -33.62 -16.89 -2.85
CA ARG A 106 -34.39 -17.58 -1.81
C ARG A 106 -35.32 -18.61 -2.42
N LEU A 107 -35.11 -19.88 -2.13
CA LEU A 107 -35.88 -20.97 -2.71
C LEU A 107 -36.93 -21.46 -1.73
N ILE A 108 -38.18 -21.48 -2.18
CA ILE A 108 -39.34 -21.89 -1.39
C ILE A 108 -40.05 -22.97 -2.18
N LEU A 109 -40.07 -24.17 -1.62
CA LEU A 109 -40.76 -25.29 -2.24
C LEU A 109 -42.22 -25.33 -1.83
N ARG A 110 -43.07 -25.63 -2.81
CA ARG A 110 -44.48 -25.90 -2.64
C ARG A 110 -44.76 -27.33 -3.08
N THR A 111 -45.68 -28.02 -2.43
CA THR A 111 -46.17 -29.32 -2.92
C THR A 111 -47.61 -29.57 -2.51
N GLY A 112 -48.37 -30.25 -3.36
CA GLY A 112 -49.67 -30.83 -2.98
C GLY A 112 -49.54 -32.19 -2.28
N GLN A 113 -48.38 -32.85 -2.36
CA GLN A 113 -48.17 -34.24 -1.93
C GLN A 113 -46.88 -34.37 -1.08
N PRO A 114 -46.93 -34.10 0.24
CA PRO A 114 -45.76 -34.13 1.11
C PRO A 114 -45.16 -35.54 1.34
N GLY A 115 -45.85 -36.60 0.92
CA GLY A 115 -45.40 -37.99 1.10
C GLY A 115 -44.24 -38.42 0.18
N GLU A 116 -44.11 -37.81 -1.00
CA GLU A 116 -43.06 -38.13 -1.98
C GLU A 116 -41.71 -37.48 -1.63
N ALA A 117 -41.75 -36.35 -0.91
CA ALA A 117 -40.57 -35.59 -0.52
C ALA A 117 -40.77 -35.01 0.90
N PRO A 118 -40.38 -35.76 1.95
CA PRO A 118 -40.61 -35.34 3.33
C PRO A 118 -39.88 -34.03 3.66
N GLU A 119 -40.62 -33.05 4.22
CA GLU A 119 -40.14 -31.69 4.51
C GLU A 119 -38.77 -31.63 5.18
N GLU A 120 -38.56 -32.39 6.27
CA GLU A 120 -37.29 -32.40 7.02
C GLU A 120 -36.11 -32.86 6.16
N SER A 121 -36.31 -33.88 5.32
CA SER A 121 -35.26 -34.40 4.44
C SER A 121 -34.91 -33.40 3.33
N VAL A 122 -35.93 -32.74 2.78
CA VAL A 122 -35.71 -31.76 1.71
C VAL A 122 -34.99 -30.53 2.24
N ILE A 123 -35.37 -30.00 3.41
CA ILE A 123 -34.69 -28.85 4.03
C ILE A 123 -33.23 -29.19 4.37
N ARG A 124 -32.95 -30.41 4.84
CA ARG A 124 -31.59 -30.82 5.21
C ARG A 124 -30.69 -31.04 3.99
N ASP A 125 -31.22 -31.69 2.97
CA ASP A 125 -30.42 -32.23 1.86
C ASP A 125 -30.38 -31.26 0.65
N TYR A 126 -31.31 -30.30 0.59
CA TYR A 126 -31.41 -29.28 -0.45
C TYR A 126 -31.42 -27.91 0.23
N ASP A 127 -30.39 -27.08 -0.01
CA ASP A 127 -30.18 -25.76 0.59
C ASP A 127 -31.29 -24.75 0.22
N ILE A 128 -32.45 -24.90 0.85
CA ILE A 128 -33.69 -24.15 0.61
C ILE A 128 -34.05 -23.28 1.82
N ASN A 129 -34.94 -22.31 1.62
CA ASN A 129 -35.30 -21.35 2.66
C ASN A 129 -36.62 -21.68 3.35
N ASP A 130 -37.57 -22.32 2.65
CA ASP A 130 -38.81 -22.79 3.25
C ASP A 130 -39.45 -23.90 2.40
N TYR A 131 -40.33 -24.67 3.02
CA TYR A 131 -41.15 -25.70 2.40
C TYR A 131 -42.59 -25.55 2.87
N LYS A 132 -43.56 -25.60 1.94
CA LYS A 132 -44.98 -25.39 2.26
C LYS A 132 -45.90 -26.32 1.48
N ASN A 133 -46.92 -26.84 2.15
CA ASN A 133 -48.00 -27.54 1.47
C ASN A 133 -48.92 -26.54 0.74
N LYS A 134 -49.23 -26.77 -0.54
CA LYS A 134 -50.12 -25.95 -1.37
C LYS A 134 -51.49 -25.73 -0.69
N THR A 135 -52.03 -26.76 -0.03
CA THR A 135 -53.35 -26.70 0.64
C THR A 135 -53.36 -25.83 1.90
N GLU A 136 -52.21 -25.61 2.53
CA GLU A 136 -52.09 -24.83 3.77
C GLU A 136 -51.69 -23.37 3.53
N LEU A 137 -51.41 -23.01 2.28
CA LEU A 137 -50.84 -21.74 1.85
C LEU A 137 -51.94 -20.69 1.62
N THR A 138 -52.45 -20.12 2.71
CA THR A 138 -53.41 -19.01 2.63
C THR A 138 -52.75 -17.74 2.06
N ALA A 139 -53.56 -16.81 1.55
CA ALA A 139 -53.07 -15.51 1.04
C ALA A 139 -52.20 -14.75 2.06
N VAL A 140 -52.58 -14.77 3.34
CA VAL A 140 -51.81 -14.15 4.42
C VAL A 140 -50.46 -14.85 4.61
N LYS A 141 -50.46 -16.19 4.64
CA LYS A 141 -49.22 -16.98 4.80
C LYS A 141 -48.26 -16.78 3.64
N LEU A 142 -48.75 -16.73 2.39
CA LEU A 142 -47.94 -16.45 1.21
C LEU A 142 -47.30 -15.06 1.28
N LYS A 143 -48.06 -14.04 1.69
CA LYS A 143 -47.51 -12.68 1.88
C LYS A 143 -46.44 -12.64 2.99
N THR A 144 -46.69 -13.25 4.15
CA THR A 144 -45.70 -13.26 5.25
C THR A 144 -44.43 -14.01 4.88
N LEU A 145 -44.56 -15.09 4.11
CA LEU A 145 -43.45 -15.87 3.60
C LEU A 145 -42.61 -15.06 2.61
N LEU A 146 -43.23 -14.31 1.70
CA LEU A 146 -42.51 -13.41 0.80
C LEU A 146 -41.83 -12.26 1.52
N TYR A 147 -42.45 -11.67 2.55
CA TYR A 147 -41.78 -10.67 3.39
C TYR A 147 -40.51 -11.22 4.05
N SER A 148 -40.56 -12.46 4.55
CA SER A 148 -39.40 -13.10 5.18
C SER A 148 -38.30 -13.42 4.16
N ALA A 149 -38.68 -13.98 3.01
CA ALA A 149 -37.73 -14.33 1.95
C ALA A 149 -37.06 -13.09 1.34
N LEU A 150 -37.83 -12.08 0.94
CA LEU A 150 -37.28 -10.85 0.35
C LEU A 150 -36.38 -10.10 1.34
N ARG A 151 -36.74 -10.08 2.62
CA ARG A 151 -35.89 -9.51 3.67
C ARG A 151 -34.56 -10.27 3.78
N SER A 152 -34.61 -11.60 3.81
CA SER A 152 -33.40 -12.44 3.84
C SER A 152 -32.53 -12.25 2.60
N HIS A 153 -33.12 -12.12 1.40
CA HIS A 153 -32.39 -11.83 0.17
C HIS A 153 -31.67 -10.47 0.24
N ARG A 154 -32.39 -9.41 0.63
CA ARG A 154 -31.82 -8.07 0.83
C ARG A 154 -30.66 -8.07 1.81
N ASP A 155 -30.82 -8.76 2.94
CA ASP A 155 -29.79 -8.82 3.98
C ASP A 155 -28.54 -9.55 3.47
N LEU A 156 -28.69 -10.64 2.70
CA LEU A 156 -27.57 -11.33 2.06
C LEU A 156 -26.86 -10.48 1.00
N GLN A 157 -27.61 -9.77 0.16
CA GLN A 157 -27.02 -8.82 -0.79
C GLN A 157 -26.20 -7.73 -0.07
N THR A 158 -26.70 -7.25 1.07
CA THR A 158 -25.98 -6.27 1.90
C THR A 158 -24.69 -6.86 2.47
N ILE A 159 -24.72 -8.11 2.96
CA ILE A 159 -23.54 -8.81 3.47
C ILE A 159 -22.50 -9.02 2.36
N GLU A 160 -22.92 -9.46 1.17
CA GLU A 160 -22.00 -9.69 0.05
C GLU A 160 -21.38 -8.38 -0.44
N LEU A 161 -22.13 -7.28 -0.45
CA LEU A 161 -21.60 -5.94 -0.71
C LEU A 161 -20.53 -5.54 0.33
N HIS A 162 -20.80 -5.75 1.62
CA HIS A 162 -19.82 -5.47 2.68
C HIS A 162 -18.57 -6.35 2.56
N LYS A 163 -18.73 -7.65 2.27
CA LYS A 163 -17.63 -8.59 2.06
C LYS A 163 -16.74 -8.16 0.90
N LYS A 164 -17.32 -7.85 -0.27
CA LYS A 164 -16.57 -7.33 -1.43
C LYS A 164 -15.85 -6.01 -1.09
N GLY A 165 -16.49 -5.12 -0.33
CA GLY A 165 -15.86 -3.89 0.18
C GLY A 165 -14.62 -4.17 1.03
N LEU A 166 -14.72 -5.12 1.97
CA LEU A 166 -13.61 -5.57 2.83
C LEU A 166 -12.47 -6.23 2.02
N GLU A 167 -12.79 -7.10 1.07
CA GLU A 167 -11.78 -7.74 0.21
C GLU A 167 -10.97 -6.70 -0.58
N ARG A 168 -11.64 -5.68 -1.12
CA ARG A 168 -10.96 -4.57 -1.81
C ARG A 168 -10.07 -3.76 -0.85
N ILE A 169 -10.52 -3.52 0.38
CA ILE A 169 -9.71 -2.87 1.43
C ILE A 169 -8.45 -3.69 1.73
N ILE A 170 -8.57 -5.02 1.86
CA ILE A 170 -7.44 -5.90 2.12
C ILE A 170 -6.46 -5.89 0.95
N ALA A 171 -6.95 -5.98 -0.28
CA ALA A 171 -6.13 -5.90 -1.49
C ALA A 171 -5.34 -4.59 -1.53
N ALA A 172 -6.02 -3.46 -1.31
CA ALA A 172 -5.38 -2.14 -1.23
C ALA A 172 -4.29 -2.10 -0.15
N SER A 173 -4.53 -2.76 1.00
CA SER A 173 -3.59 -2.79 2.12
C SER A 173 -2.26 -3.45 1.84
N SER A 174 -2.20 -4.38 0.87
CA SER A 174 -0.95 -5.03 0.48
C SER A 174 -0.04 -4.10 -0.34
N SER A 175 -0.61 -3.32 -1.27
CA SER A 175 0.12 -2.34 -2.08
C SER A 175 0.78 -1.23 -1.23
N PHE A 176 0.33 -1.05 0.01
CA PHE A 176 0.87 -0.07 0.95
C PHE A 176 2.31 -0.35 1.37
N LEU A 177 2.70 -1.62 1.42
CA LEU A 177 4.03 -2.03 1.90
C LEU A 177 5.13 -1.77 0.87
N GLU A 178 4.77 -1.57 -0.39
CA GLU A 178 5.69 -1.42 -1.51
C GLU A 178 5.98 0.04 -1.88
N CYS A 179 5.28 1.00 -1.27
CA CYS A 179 5.45 2.41 -1.60
C CYS A 179 6.69 3.00 -0.89
N ASP A 180 7.62 3.55 -1.68
CA ASP A 180 8.84 4.20 -1.18
C ASP A 180 8.61 5.64 -0.69
N ASN A 181 7.53 6.28 -1.13
CA ASN A 181 7.19 7.64 -0.75
C ASN A 181 5.67 7.86 -0.55
N VAL A 182 5.34 8.97 0.11
CA VAL A 182 3.96 9.31 0.50
C VAL A 182 3.08 9.64 -0.72
N GLN A 183 3.66 10.14 -1.81
CA GLN A 183 2.90 10.57 -2.99
C GLN A 183 2.40 9.36 -3.79
N ASP A 184 3.28 8.37 -4.01
CA ASP A 184 2.92 7.09 -4.64
C ASP A 184 1.88 6.36 -3.81
N PHE A 185 2.06 6.38 -2.49
CA PHE A 185 1.10 5.82 -1.54
C PHE A 185 -0.27 6.51 -1.65
N ALA A 186 -0.31 7.84 -1.56
CA ALA A 186 -1.55 8.60 -1.61
C ALA A 186 -2.26 8.39 -2.97
N SER A 187 -1.52 8.36 -4.07
CA SER A 187 -2.07 8.11 -5.40
C SER A 187 -2.69 6.72 -5.52
N THR A 188 -2.00 5.69 -5.00
CA THR A 188 -2.50 4.31 -4.97
C THR A 188 -3.77 4.17 -4.15
N ILE A 189 -3.84 4.82 -2.98
CA ILE A 189 -5.06 4.87 -2.15
C ILE A 189 -6.20 5.52 -2.91
N LEU A 190 -5.97 6.69 -3.51
CA LEU A 190 -7.02 7.43 -4.19
C LEU A 190 -7.59 6.63 -5.37
N ASN A 191 -6.75 5.91 -6.11
CA ASN A 191 -7.20 5.00 -7.17
C ASN A 191 -8.06 3.85 -6.61
N HIS A 192 -7.65 3.24 -5.48
CA HIS A 192 -8.47 2.22 -4.83
C HIS A 192 -9.80 2.76 -4.31
N VAL A 193 -9.82 3.99 -3.75
CA VAL A 193 -11.06 4.66 -3.33
C VAL A 193 -12.02 4.82 -4.52
N SER A 194 -11.52 5.29 -5.67
CA SER A 194 -12.33 5.43 -6.89
C SER A 194 -12.93 4.09 -7.34
N GLN A 195 -12.12 3.02 -7.34
CA GLN A 195 -12.58 1.67 -7.71
C GLN A 195 -13.59 1.08 -6.71
N VAL A 196 -13.35 1.25 -5.41
CA VAL A 196 -14.20 0.69 -4.35
C VAL A 196 -15.58 1.32 -4.39
N LEU A 197 -15.65 2.63 -4.58
CA LEU A 197 -16.91 3.37 -4.67
C LEU A 197 -17.67 3.11 -5.98
N GLY A 198 -17.11 2.32 -6.91
CA GLY A 198 -17.75 1.92 -8.16
C GLY A 198 -17.85 3.06 -9.17
N LEU A 199 -16.86 3.94 -9.19
CA LEU A 199 -16.93 5.22 -9.87
C LEU A 199 -16.02 5.26 -11.09
N SER A 200 -16.52 5.84 -12.18
CA SER A 200 -15.71 6.16 -13.36
C SER A 200 -14.87 7.40 -13.09
N ASP A 201 -13.67 7.50 -13.69
CA ASP A 201 -12.74 8.63 -13.50
C ASP A 201 -13.39 10.01 -13.81
N SER A 202 -14.51 10.03 -14.53
CA SER A 202 -15.34 11.21 -14.84
C SER A 202 -16.28 11.69 -13.72
N GLU A 203 -16.17 11.17 -12.50
CA GLU A 203 -17.18 11.42 -11.44
C GLU A 203 -16.61 11.81 -10.08
N ILE A 204 -15.28 11.89 -9.95
CA ILE A 204 -14.61 12.20 -8.68
C ILE A 204 -13.55 13.28 -8.85
N TYR A 205 -13.36 14.11 -7.81
CA TYR A 205 -12.09 14.77 -7.53
C TYR A 205 -11.65 14.34 -6.13
N CYS A 206 -10.54 13.61 -6.07
CA CYS A 206 -9.92 13.18 -4.82
C CYS A 206 -8.69 14.04 -4.57
N ALA A 207 -8.50 14.56 -3.35
CA ALA A 207 -7.25 15.22 -2.97
C ALA A 207 -6.86 14.90 -1.54
N ALA A 208 -5.62 14.43 -1.37
CA ALA A 208 -5.00 14.25 -0.07
C ALA A 208 -4.00 15.39 0.17
N ALA A 209 -4.15 16.16 1.24
CA ALA A 209 -3.23 17.24 1.55
C ALA A 209 -2.79 17.25 3.01
N THR A 210 -1.54 17.64 3.26
CA THR A 210 -1.00 17.72 4.62
C THR A 210 -0.72 19.14 5.07
N ASN A 211 -0.92 19.37 6.36
CA ASN A 211 -0.51 20.58 7.05
C ASN A 211 0.03 20.21 8.45
N ARG A 212 0.85 21.08 9.07
CA ARG A 212 1.20 20.91 10.49
C ARG A 212 0.22 21.72 11.34
N GLN A 213 -0.10 21.21 12.53
CA GLN A 213 -0.92 21.94 13.51
C GLN A 213 -0.40 23.35 13.86
N THR A 214 0.91 23.57 13.71
CA THR A 214 1.58 24.85 14.00
C THR A 214 1.60 25.83 12.84
N ASP A 215 1.30 25.36 11.63
CA ASP A 215 1.43 26.16 10.42
C ASP A 215 0.12 26.91 10.14
N SER A 216 0.21 28.05 9.45
CA SER A 216 -1.01 28.78 9.05
C SER A 216 -1.89 27.87 8.19
N GLY A 217 -3.22 27.90 8.37
CA GLY A 217 -4.17 27.06 7.65
C GLY A 217 -4.15 27.19 6.12
N SER A 218 -3.26 27.99 5.53
CA SER A 218 -3.12 28.22 4.09
C SER A 218 -2.03 27.38 3.41
N GLN A 219 -1.19 26.68 4.17
CA GLN A 219 -0.04 25.91 3.69
C GLN A 219 -0.34 24.40 3.58
N PHE A 220 -1.29 24.04 2.73
CA PHE A 220 -1.53 22.65 2.39
C PHE A 220 -0.57 22.17 1.30
N LYS A 221 0.16 21.09 1.56
CA LYS A 221 0.91 20.36 0.54
C LYS A 221 0.04 19.25 -0.04
N LEU A 222 -0.28 19.33 -1.33
CA LEU A 222 -0.98 18.26 -2.03
C LEU A 222 -0.06 17.03 -2.13
N LEU A 223 -0.55 15.89 -1.67
CA LEU A 223 0.13 14.59 -1.75
C LEU A 223 -0.20 13.88 -3.06
N ALA A 224 -1.49 13.84 -3.39
CA ALA A 224 -1.99 13.23 -4.61
C ALA A 224 -3.39 13.79 -4.93
N ALA A 225 -3.73 13.76 -6.21
CA ALA A 225 -5.08 13.98 -6.68
C ALA A 225 -5.44 13.01 -7.82
N SER A 226 -6.71 12.67 -7.94
CA SER A 226 -7.21 11.74 -8.97
C SER A 226 -8.63 12.14 -9.39
N GLY A 227 -8.96 11.95 -10.68
CA GLY A 227 -10.28 12.20 -11.26
C GLY A 227 -10.35 13.17 -12.46
N GLU A 228 -11.56 13.63 -12.81
CA GLU A 228 -11.85 14.37 -14.05
C GLU A 228 -11.07 15.69 -14.13
N GLY A 229 -10.27 15.88 -15.19
CA GLY A 229 -9.55 17.12 -15.46
C GLY A 229 -8.32 17.37 -14.57
N VAL A 230 -7.87 16.36 -13.81
CA VAL A 230 -6.67 16.45 -12.98
C VAL A 230 -5.56 15.61 -13.60
N GLU A 231 -4.46 16.25 -14.01
CA GLU A 231 -3.23 15.49 -14.20
C GLU A 231 -2.73 15.02 -12.81
N PRO A 232 -2.38 13.73 -12.63
CA PRO A 232 -1.85 13.21 -11.35
C PRO A 232 -0.64 14.00 -10.81
N SER A 233 0.03 14.76 -11.67
CA SER A 233 1.17 15.66 -11.41
C SER A 233 0.79 17.12 -11.12
N SER A 234 -0.49 17.50 -11.12
CA SER A 234 -0.93 18.86 -10.83
C SER A 234 -0.65 19.21 -9.37
N GLU A 235 0.38 20.03 -9.11
CA GLU A 235 0.71 20.52 -7.75
C GLU A 235 -0.34 21.48 -7.16
N LYS A 236 -1.39 21.84 -7.92
CA LYS A 236 -2.34 22.90 -7.54
C LYS A 236 -3.68 22.32 -7.11
N ILE A 237 -4.03 22.57 -5.86
CA ILE A 237 -5.37 22.34 -5.30
C ILE A 237 -6.33 23.40 -5.90
N PRO A 238 -7.47 23.00 -6.50
CA PRO A 238 -8.52 23.92 -6.91
C PRO A 238 -8.94 24.85 -5.77
N THR A 239 -9.20 26.12 -6.07
CA THR A 239 -9.47 27.16 -5.07
C THR A 239 -10.68 26.83 -4.17
N ASN A 240 -11.71 26.21 -4.73
CA ASN A 240 -12.88 25.72 -3.99
C ASN A 240 -12.50 24.66 -2.94
N VAL A 241 -11.70 23.66 -3.33
CA VAL A 241 -11.24 22.60 -2.41
C VAL A 241 -10.30 23.15 -1.36
N LYS A 242 -9.42 24.10 -1.73
CA LYS A 242 -8.54 24.78 -0.78
C LYS A 242 -9.32 25.51 0.31
N ASN A 243 -10.40 26.19 -0.05
CA ASN A 243 -11.26 26.88 0.93
C ASN A 243 -11.95 25.88 1.88
N LEU A 244 -12.42 24.75 1.35
CA LEU A 244 -12.99 23.66 2.17
C LEU A 244 -11.95 23.09 3.14
N PHE A 245 -10.70 22.89 2.70
CA PHE A 245 -9.61 22.47 3.59
C PHE A 245 -9.29 23.48 4.68
N ILE A 246 -9.28 24.79 4.36
CA ILE A 246 -9.09 25.85 5.36
C ILE A 246 -10.22 25.81 6.40
N GLU A 247 -11.47 25.74 5.95
CA GLU A 247 -12.63 25.67 6.84
C GLU A 247 -12.57 24.43 7.75
N THR A 248 -12.28 23.28 7.15
CA THR A 248 -12.16 22.00 7.85
C THR A 248 -11.01 22.00 8.86
N HIS A 249 -9.86 22.58 8.50
CA HIS A 249 -8.72 22.80 9.40
C HIS A 249 -9.09 23.65 10.60
N ASN A 250 -9.84 24.73 10.41
CA ASN A 250 -10.27 25.60 11.50
C ASN A 250 -11.27 24.89 12.42
N ARG A 251 -12.15 24.04 11.85
CA ARG A 251 -13.16 23.27 12.60
C ARG A 251 -12.61 22.02 13.28
N LYS A 252 -11.46 21.51 12.83
CA LYS A 252 -10.82 20.27 13.31
C LYS A 252 -11.75 19.04 13.28
N THR A 253 -12.69 19.01 12.35
CA THR A 253 -13.73 17.97 12.24
C THR A 253 -14.08 17.73 10.76
N SER A 254 -14.33 16.48 10.40
CA SER A 254 -14.78 16.11 9.04
C SER A 254 -16.18 16.68 8.76
N CYS A 255 -16.44 17.05 7.51
CA CYS A 255 -17.75 17.53 7.06
C CYS A 255 -18.25 16.74 5.85
N LYS A 256 -19.57 16.64 5.73
CA LYS A 256 -20.25 15.94 4.64
C LYS A 256 -21.43 16.75 4.12
N SER A 257 -21.62 16.73 2.81
CA SER A 257 -22.83 17.16 2.12
C SER A 257 -23.48 15.96 1.41
N CYS A 258 -24.53 16.18 0.60
CA CYS A 258 -25.15 15.10 -0.17
C CYS A 258 -24.15 14.44 -1.15
N ASN A 259 -23.26 15.24 -1.73
CA ASN A 259 -22.42 14.83 -2.86
C ASN A 259 -20.92 15.02 -2.59
N GLU A 260 -20.55 15.65 -1.48
CA GLU A 260 -19.16 15.94 -1.13
C GLU A 260 -18.83 15.48 0.28
N TYR A 261 -17.59 15.06 0.45
CA TYR A 261 -17.01 14.68 1.73
C TYR A 261 -15.66 15.37 1.88
N VAL A 262 -15.45 16.04 3.03
CA VAL A 262 -14.15 16.54 3.45
C VAL A 262 -13.80 15.89 4.78
N GLY A 263 -12.85 14.96 4.75
CA GLY A 263 -12.36 14.30 5.93
C GLY A 263 -11.17 15.04 6.56
N TYR A 264 -11.19 15.14 7.89
CA TYR A 264 -10.11 15.70 8.71
C TYR A 264 -9.50 14.60 9.59
N PHE A 265 -8.19 14.39 9.45
CA PHE A 265 -7.49 13.34 10.20
C PHE A 265 -6.20 13.89 10.80
N THR A 266 -5.93 13.52 12.04
CA THR A 266 -4.71 13.91 12.75
C THR A 266 -3.92 12.69 13.13
N SER A 267 -2.63 12.73 12.85
CA SER A 267 -1.71 11.72 13.37
C SER A 267 -1.22 12.07 14.78
N LYS A 268 -0.66 11.10 15.50
CA LYS A 268 -0.04 11.36 16.82
C LYS A 268 1.14 12.33 16.73
N GLY A 269 1.78 12.43 15.56
CA GLY A 269 2.85 13.37 15.27
C GLY A 269 2.38 14.81 14.99
N GLY A 270 1.08 15.11 15.10
CA GLY A 270 0.53 16.44 14.87
C GLY A 270 0.41 16.83 13.39
N LEU A 271 0.53 15.85 12.49
CA LEU A 271 0.25 16.03 11.08
C LEU A 271 -1.26 15.99 10.85
N GLU A 272 -1.76 16.95 10.09
CA GLU A 272 -3.15 16.97 9.65
C GLU A 272 -3.23 16.51 8.20
N THR A 273 -4.08 15.53 7.93
CA THR A 273 -4.37 15.02 6.60
C THR A 273 -5.81 15.37 6.26
N MET A 274 -5.99 16.00 5.10
CA MET A 274 -7.30 16.31 4.53
C MET A 274 -7.58 15.35 3.38
N LEU A 275 -8.78 14.80 3.30
CA LEU A 275 -9.25 14.06 2.14
C LEU A 275 -10.52 14.73 1.63
N TYR A 276 -10.52 15.20 0.38
CA TYR A 276 -11.76 15.62 -0.28
C TYR A 276 -12.18 14.59 -1.30
N VAL A 277 -13.49 14.32 -1.36
CA VAL A 277 -14.15 13.49 -2.37
C VAL A 277 -15.43 14.17 -2.81
N SER A 278 -15.65 14.25 -4.12
CA SER A 278 -16.92 14.67 -4.72
C SER A 278 -17.49 13.52 -5.56
N LYS A 279 -18.81 13.36 -5.58
CA LYS A 279 -19.53 12.33 -6.34
C LYS A 279 -20.77 12.95 -6.99
N LYS A 280 -21.07 12.63 -8.25
CA LYS A 280 -22.29 13.11 -8.93
C LYS A 280 -23.57 12.57 -8.27
N SER A 281 -23.53 11.35 -7.73
CA SER A 281 -24.62 10.74 -6.94
C SER A 281 -24.46 11.00 -5.45
N SER A 282 -25.54 10.81 -4.68
CA SER A 282 -25.49 10.92 -3.21
C SER A 282 -24.51 9.94 -2.58
N LEU A 283 -23.64 10.42 -1.67
CA LEU A 283 -22.76 9.59 -0.84
C LEU A 283 -23.55 8.85 0.23
N GLN A 284 -23.42 7.52 0.25
CA GLN A 284 -24.05 6.68 1.28
C GLN A 284 -23.26 6.72 2.59
N SER A 285 -23.87 6.25 3.69
CA SER A 285 -23.19 6.15 4.98
C SER A 285 -21.98 5.21 4.94
N THR A 286 -22.07 4.14 4.15
CA THR A 286 -20.99 3.18 3.91
C THR A 286 -19.82 3.80 3.16
N ASP A 287 -20.09 4.68 2.19
CA ASP A 287 -19.07 5.41 1.45
C ASP A 287 -18.25 6.29 2.40
N CYS A 288 -18.93 7.03 3.28
CA CYS A 288 -18.26 7.87 4.27
C CYS A 288 -17.35 7.06 5.21
N GLN A 289 -17.82 5.91 5.72
CA GLN A 289 -17.03 5.05 6.61
C GLN A 289 -15.77 4.52 5.93
N LEU A 290 -15.89 4.15 4.65
CA LEU A 290 -14.77 3.69 3.84
C LEU A 290 -13.75 4.82 3.61
N LEU A 291 -14.21 6.02 3.29
CA LEU A 291 -13.35 7.20 3.12
C LEU A 291 -12.61 7.57 4.40
N GLU A 292 -13.28 7.49 5.56
CA GLU A 292 -12.67 7.69 6.87
C GLU A 292 -11.55 6.67 7.14
N PHE A 293 -11.77 5.40 6.79
CA PHE A 293 -10.75 4.36 6.92
C PHE A 293 -9.53 4.63 6.04
N PHE A 294 -9.74 4.93 4.75
CA PHE A 294 -8.64 5.19 3.82
C PHE A 294 -7.81 6.41 4.22
N ALA A 295 -8.46 7.49 4.64
CA ALA A 295 -7.76 8.70 5.03
C ALA A 295 -6.97 8.54 6.33
N ASN A 296 -7.48 7.78 7.31
CA ASN A 296 -6.71 7.38 8.49
C ASN A 296 -5.45 6.60 8.10
N ASN A 297 -5.55 5.68 7.12
CA ASN A 297 -4.39 4.95 6.63
C ASN A 297 -3.37 5.83 5.91
N ILE A 298 -3.80 6.87 5.18
CA ILE A 298 -2.89 7.88 4.61
C ILE A 298 -2.12 8.60 5.71
N ALA A 299 -2.80 9.04 6.77
CA ALA A 299 -2.13 9.71 7.89
C ALA A 299 -1.10 8.79 8.57
N LEU A 300 -1.46 7.52 8.81
CA LEU A 300 -0.56 6.52 9.42
C LEU A 300 0.64 6.17 8.52
N ALA A 301 0.43 6.02 7.22
CA ALA A 301 1.49 5.73 6.27
C ALA A 301 2.51 6.88 6.18
N HIS A 302 2.03 8.12 6.17
CA HIS A 302 2.90 9.29 6.24
C HIS A 302 3.75 9.30 7.51
N ASP A 303 3.16 9.05 8.67
CA ASP A 303 3.89 8.97 9.94
C ASP A 303 4.97 7.87 9.90
N ASN A 304 4.63 6.69 9.37
CA ASN A 304 5.56 5.57 9.25
C ASN A 304 6.72 5.87 8.30
N LEU A 305 6.45 6.47 7.14
CA LEU A 305 7.50 6.85 6.18
C LEU A 305 8.43 7.89 6.78
N LYS A 306 7.88 8.92 7.44
CA LYS A 306 8.68 9.93 8.16
C LYS A 306 9.54 9.32 9.28
N LEU A 307 8.98 8.37 10.03
CA LEU A 307 9.73 7.66 11.07
C LEU A 307 10.88 6.84 10.47
N ARG A 308 10.62 6.12 9.37
CA ARG A 308 11.67 5.37 8.63
C ARG A 308 12.78 6.29 8.14
N GLU A 309 12.43 7.43 7.54
CA GLU A 309 13.42 8.45 7.12
C GLU A 309 14.22 8.97 8.31
N THR A 310 13.57 9.30 9.42
CA THR A 310 14.22 9.78 10.65
C THR A 310 15.21 8.75 11.20
N VAL A 311 14.83 7.47 11.24
CA VAL A 311 15.71 6.39 11.68
C VAL A 311 16.90 6.24 10.74
N LYS A 312 16.67 6.26 9.42
CA LYS A 312 17.74 6.15 8.41
C LYS A 312 18.72 7.32 8.51
N GLU A 313 18.22 8.55 8.65
CA GLU A 313 19.05 9.75 8.82
C GLU A 313 19.84 9.70 10.12
N SER A 314 19.20 9.28 11.23
CA SER A 314 19.87 9.15 12.53
C SER A 314 21.01 8.11 12.48
N GLN A 315 20.79 6.97 11.81
CA GLN A 315 21.83 5.95 11.63
C GLN A 315 23.00 6.47 10.79
N ARG A 316 22.69 7.19 9.69
CA ARG A 316 23.70 7.82 8.84
C ARG A 316 24.53 8.84 9.63
N GLU A 317 23.87 9.72 10.38
CA GLU A 317 24.51 10.73 11.20
C GLU A 317 25.42 10.11 12.27
N LEU A 318 24.94 9.08 12.98
CA LEU A 318 25.75 8.35 13.96
C LEU A 318 26.98 7.69 13.35
N SER A 319 26.84 7.07 12.17
CA SER A 319 27.97 6.47 11.45
C SER A 319 29.04 7.52 11.10
N TYR A 320 28.62 8.68 10.59
CA TYR A 320 29.55 9.78 10.32
C TYR A 320 30.18 10.35 11.58
N ILE A 321 29.43 10.55 12.66
CA ILE A 321 29.97 11.06 13.94
C ILE A 321 31.04 10.10 14.47
N LEU A 322 30.78 8.79 14.43
CA LEU A 322 31.74 7.78 14.88
C LEU A 322 33.00 7.77 14.01
N GLY A 323 32.85 7.76 12.69
CA GLY A 323 33.99 7.85 11.76
C GLY A 323 34.80 9.13 11.97
N GLU A 324 34.15 10.30 12.05
CA GLU A 324 34.81 11.59 12.28
C GLU A 324 35.51 11.65 13.65
N ALA A 325 34.95 11.02 14.69
CA ALA A 325 35.56 11.00 16.03
C ALA A 325 36.89 10.22 16.03
N VAL A 326 36.94 9.11 15.30
CA VAL A 326 38.17 8.33 15.12
C VAL A 326 39.20 9.11 14.29
N GLU A 327 38.77 9.74 13.21
CA GLU A 327 39.67 10.51 12.35
C GLU A 327 40.22 11.79 13.01
N LYS A 328 39.44 12.43 13.89
CA LYS A 328 39.96 13.54 14.71
C LYS A 328 41.09 13.10 15.64
N ARG A 329 41.10 11.85 16.11
CA ARG A 329 42.16 11.30 16.97
C ARG A 329 43.44 11.00 16.17
N SER A 330 43.34 10.64 14.89
CA SER A 330 44.46 10.46 13.95
C SER A 330 44.93 11.77 13.28
N LYS A 331 44.27 12.91 13.58
CA LYS A 331 44.49 14.24 12.97
C LYS A 331 44.19 14.29 11.48
N GLU A 332 43.24 13.47 11.02
CA GLU A 332 42.67 13.53 9.67
C GLU A 332 41.42 14.43 9.63
N THR A 333 41.00 14.87 8.44
CA THR A 333 39.87 15.79 8.26
C THR A 333 38.54 15.05 8.28
N GLY A 334 37.48 15.66 8.81
CA GLY A 334 36.14 15.03 8.85
C GLY A 334 35.50 14.85 7.46
N SER A 335 35.88 15.69 6.49
CA SER A 335 35.37 15.61 5.11
C SER A 335 35.78 14.31 4.39
N HIS A 336 36.90 13.69 4.78
CA HIS A 336 37.37 12.41 4.25
C HIS A 336 36.30 11.30 4.35
N VAL A 337 35.75 11.11 5.55
CA VAL A 337 34.77 10.07 5.85
C VAL A 337 33.52 10.18 4.96
N LYS A 338 33.06 11.41 4.71
CA LYS A 338 31.91 11.70 3.84
C LYS A 338 32.23 11.42 2.36
N ARG A 339 33.42 11.80 1.90
CA ARG A 339 33.86 11.53 0.52
C ARG A 339 34.02 10.04 0.26
N VAL A 340 34.67 9.30 1.16
CA VAL A 340 34.80 7.84 1.07
C VAL A 340 33.43 7.15 0.99
N ALA A 341 32.46 7.59 1.80
CA ALA A 341 31.07 7.11 1.72
C ALA A 341 30.44 7.32 0.34
N MET A 342 30.60 8.52 -0.22
CA MET A 342 30.03 8.86 -1.52
C MET A 342 30.72 8.13 -2.68
N TYR A 343 32.06 8.03 -2.65
CA TYR A 343 32.81 7.25 -3.64
C TYR A 343 32.46 5.77 -3.59
N SER A 344 32.34 5.20 -2.38
CA SER A 344 32.01 3.78 -2.20
C SER A 344 30.62 3.48 -2.74
N LYS A 345 29.64 4.36 -2.49
CA LYS A 345 28.30 4.25 -3.09
C LYS A 345 28.36 4.26 -4.62
N LEU A 346 29.00 5.29 -5.18
CA LEU A 346 29.06 5.48 -6.63
C LEU A 346 29.71 4.27 -7.31
N LEU A 347 30.81 3.78 -6.74
CA LEU A 347 31.52 2.63 -7.28
C LEU A 347 30.72 1.33 -7.13
N ALA A 348 29.96 1.17 -6.05
CA ALA A 348 29.03 0.05 -5.87
C ALA A 348 27.95 0.04 -6.97
N GLU A 349 27.28 1.17 -7.20
CA GLU A 349 26.25 1.31 -8.24
C GLU A 349 26.83 1.04 -9.64
N LEU A 350 28.01 1.59 -9.94
CA LEU A 350 28.72 1.34 -11.21
C LEU A 350 29.12 -0.14 -11.40
N SER A 351 29.33 -0.88 -10.30
CA SER A 351 29.67 -2.31 -10.33
C SER A 351 28.45 -3.23 -10.50
N GLY A 352 27.23 -2.68 -10.53
CA GLY A 352 25.98 -3.42 -10.67
C GLY A 352 25.33 -3.85 -9.35
N ILE A 353 25.83 -3.36 -8.21
CA ILE A 353 25.18 -3.55 -6.91
C ILE A 353 23.89 -2.70 -6.88
N ASN A 354 22.79 -3.29 -6.40
CA ASN A 354 21.52 -2.58 -6.35
C ASN A 354 21.55 -1.37 -5.38
N SER A 355 20.65 -0.41 -5.58
CA SER A 355 20.66 0.85 -4.83
C SER A 355 20.54 0.66 -3.31
N TYR A 356 19.79 -0.36 -2.86
CA TYR A 356 19.65 -0.67 -1.44
C TYR A 356 20.99 -1.08 -0.81
N GLN A 357 21.69 -2.05 -1.41
CA GLN A 357 23.00 -2.49 -0.95
C GLN A 357 24.07 -1.39 -1.10
N ALA A 358 24.01 -0.58 -2.15
CA ALA A 358 24.92 0.56 -2.32
C ALA A 358 24.74 1.62 -1.22
N GLU A 359 23.51 1.88 -0.79
CA GLU A 359 23.25 2.74 0.37
C GLU A 359 23.74 2.12 1.69
N ILE A 360 23.67 0.79 1.86
CA ILE A 360 24.30 0.11 3.01
C ILE A 360 25.81 0.34 3.02
N ILE A 361 26.48 0.14 1.87
CA ILE A 361 27.94 0.37 1.75
C ILE A 361 28.29 1.82 2.08
N LYS A 362 27.51 2.79 1.57
CA LYS A 362 27.67 4.22 1.90
C LYS A 362 27.58 4.50 3.39
N MET A 363 26.62 3.89 4.08
CA MET A 363 26.42 4.09 5.52
C MET A 363 27.47 3.35 6.36
N ALA A 364 28.05 2.27 5.83
CA ALA A 364 29.01 1.41 6.52
C ALA A 364 30.48 1.84 6.33
N SER A 365 30.85 2.35 5.15
CA SER A 365 32.24 2.70 4.85
C SER A 365 32.88 3.77 5.75
N PRO A 366 32.14 4.72 6.36
CA PRO A 366 32.68 5.58 7.42
C PRO A 366 33.34 4.85 8.59
N LEU A 367 32.97 3.59 8.82
CA LEU A 367 33.44 2.78 9.94
C LEU A 367 34.71 1.97 9.60
N HIS A 368 35.28 2.08 8.40
CA HIS A 368 36.43 1.29 7.97
C HIS A 368 37.61 1.36 8.97
N ASP A 369 37.81 2.54 9.54
CA ASP A 369 38.91 2.83 10.46
C ASP A 369 38.52 2.80 11.96
N ILE A 370 37.31 2.36 12.31
CA ILE A 370 36.80 2.37 13.72
C ILE A 370 37.76 1.68 14.71
N GLY A 371 38.51 0.68 14.25
CA GLY A 371 39.50 -0.04 15.05
C GLY A 371 40.72 0.77 15.47
N LYS A 372 40.98 1.94 14.87
CA LYS A 372 42.03 2.88 15.32
C LYS A 372 41.81 3.31 16.78
N ILE A 373 40.58 3.17 17.33
CA ILE A 373 40.29 3.35 18.76
C ILE A 373 41.20 2.49 19.65
N GLY A 374 41.52 1.26 19.22
CA GLY A 374 42.38 0.35 20.00
C GLY A 374 43.88 0.58 19.81
N ILE A 375 44.30 1.50 18.94
CA ILE A 375 45.72 1.76 18.67
C ILE A 375 46.28 2.77 19.69
N PRO A 376 47.46 2.51 20.31
CA PRO A 376 48.08 3.46 21.23
C PRO A 376 48.44 4.80 20.57
N ASP A 377 48.23 5.92 21.29
CA ASP A 377 48.46 7.27 20.76
C ASP A 377 49.90 7.51 20.31
N VAL A 378 50.88 6.92 21.00
CA VAL A 378 52.31 7.01 20.64
C VAL A 378 52.61 6.43 19.27
N ILE A 379 51.80 5.49 18.78
CA ILE A 379 51.92 4.91 17.44
C ILE A 379 51.04 5.66 16.47
N LEU A 380 49.77 5.91 16.83
CA LEU A 380 48.79 6.58 15.98
C LEU A 380 49.22 8.00 15.58
N ASN A 381 49.84 8.73 16.50
CA ASN A 381 50.24 10.13 16.31
C ASN A 381 51.76 10.32 16.10
N LYS A 382 52.51 9.25 15.81
CA LYS A 382 53.97 9.30 15.69
C LYS A 382 54.41 10.24 14.55
N PRO A 383 55.19 11.31 14.82
CA PRO A 383 55.65 12.22 13.78
C PRO A 383 56.84 11.63 13.00
N GLY A 384 56.58 10.63 12.16
CA GLY A 384 57.60 9.96 11.35
C GLY A 384 57.15 8.59 10.84
N LYS A 385 58.09 7.85 10.25
CA LYS A 385 57.84 6.47 9.84
C LYS A 385 57.72 5.56 11.07
N LEU A 386 56.78 4.62 11.02
CA LEU A 386 56.68 3.53 11.99
C LEU A 386 57.84 2.55 11.79
N THR A 387 58.34 1.97 12.88
CA THR A 387 59.21 0.79 12.87
C THR A 387 58.42 -0.45 12.46
N SER A 388 59.07 -1.56 12.12
CA SER A 388 58.38 -2.79 11.72
C SER A 388 57.38 -3.29 12.77
N GLY A 389 57.75 -3.31 14.05
CA GLY A 389 56.84 -3.73 15.12
C GLY A 389 55.70 -2.74 15.39
N GLU A 390 55.95 -1.43 15.27
CA GLU A 390 54.89 -0.42 15.34
C GLU A 390 53.93 -0.50 14.15
N TRP A 391 54.44 -0.86 12.96
CA TRP A 391 53.64 -1.07 11.77
C TRP A 391 52.76 -2.32 11.91
N GLU A 392 53.31 -3.44 12.38
CA GLU A 392 52.53 -4.65 12.72
C GLU A 392 51.41 -4.32 13.71
N LEU A 393 51.69 -3.53 14.74
CA LEU A 393 50.68 -3.10 15.70
C LEU A 393 49.64 -2.15 15.06
N MET A 394 50.06 -1.23 14.19
CA MET A 394 49.12 -0.37 13.43
C MET A 394 48.18 -1.19 12.55
N GLN A 395 48.65 -2.24 11.89
CA GLN A 395 47.83 -3.11 11.03
C GLN A 395 46.68 -3.80 11.79
N THR A 396 46.80 -3.94 13.12
CA THR A 396 45.76 -4.58 13.95
C THR A 396 44.44 -3.80 13.99
N HIS A 397 44.40 -2.53 13.58
CA HIS A 397 43.15 -1.75 13.57
C HIS A 397 42.07 -2.42 12.69
N ALA A 398 42.45 -3.08 11.60
CA ALA A 398 41.50 -3.78 10.74
C ALA A 398 40.80 -4.92 11.49
N GLN A 399 41.57 -5.76 12.20
CA GLN A 399 41.02 -6.83 13.04
C GLN A 399 40.21 -6.26 14.21
N LEU A 400 40.71 -5.22 14.89
CA LEU A 400 40.00 -4.60 16.01
C LEU A 400 38.66 -4.00 15.57
N GLY A 401 38.61 -3.37 14.40
CA GLY A 401 37.37 -2.83 13.83
C GLY A 401 36.35 -3.92 13.52
N TYR A 402 36.80 -5.04 12.94
CA TYR A 402 35.97 -6.23 12.77
C TYR A 402 35.43 -6.75 14.10
N GLU A 403 36.28 -6.91 15.12
CA GLU A 403 35.88 -7.41 16.44
C GLU A 403 34.84 -6.51 17.14
N ILE A 404 34.91 -5.19 16.95
CA ILE A 404 33.93 -4.23 17.47
C ILE A 404 32.54 -4.45 16.85
N LEU A 405 32.48 -4.77 15.55
CA LEU A 405 31.24 -4.75 14.78
C LEU A 405 30.61 -6.14 14.53
N LYS A 406 31.41 -7.22 14.52
CA LYS A 406 31.02 -8.56 14.04
C LYS A 406 29.82 -9.22 14.74
N ASN A 407 29.51 -8.83 15.98
CA ASN A 407 28.42 -9.43 16.76
C ASN A 407 27.06 -8.74 16.57
N SER A 408 27.00 -7.66 15.78
CA SER A 408 25.76 -6.93 15.52
C SER A 408 24.82 -7.71 14.60
N THR A 409 23.51 -7.61 14.77
CA THR A 409 22.54 -8.15 13.78
C THR A 409 22.14 -7.11 12.73
N ASN A 410 22.62 -5.87 12.84
CA ASN A 410 22.32 -4.80 11.90
C ASN A 410 23.17 -4.90 10.63
N GLU A 411 22.53 -4.85 9.47
CA GLU A 411 23.19 -5.02 8.16
C GLU A 411 24.28 -3.97 7.87
N ILE A 412 24.08 -2.71 8.27
CA ILE A 412 25.09 -1.65 8.12
C ILE A 412 26.32 -1.98 8.95
N LEU A 413 26.14 -2.46 10.19
CA LEU A 413 27.26 -2.81 11.07
C LEU A 413 27.95 -4.10 10.62
N GLN A 414 27.23 -5.08 10.07
CA GLN A 414 27.82 -6.28 9.46
C GLN A 414 28.64 -5.95 8.20
N CYS A 415 28.11 -5.08 7.33
CA CYS A 415 28.86 -4.55 6.21
C CYS A 415 30.09 -3.77 6.71
N GLY A 416 29.94 -2.95 7.75
CA GLY A 416 31.02 -2.20 8.38
C GLY A 416 32.11 -3.10 8.96
N ALA A 417 31.73 -4.24 9.56
CA ALA A 417 32.69 -5.24 10.06
C ALA A 417 33.54 -5.79 8.91
N THR A 418 32.91 -6.15 7.79
CA THR A 418 33.60 -6.66 6.60
C THR A 418 34.53 -5.61 6.01
N ILE A 419 34.05 -4.37 5.87
CA ILE A 419 34.86 -3.24 5.38
C ILE A 419 36.06 -3.01 6.30
N ALA A 420 35.87 -2.91 7.61
CA ALA A 420 36.95 -2.70 8.56
C ALA A 420 38.00 -3.83 8.48
N HIS A 421 37.55 -5.07 8.30
CA HIS A 421 38.44 -6.21 8.18
C HIS A 421 39.23 -6.23 6.85
N GLN A 422 38.65 -5.76 5.74
CA GLN A 422 39.15 -6.04 4.39
C GLN A 422 39.58 -4.83 3.57
N HIS A 423 39.36 -3.59 4.01
CA HIS A 423 39.71 -2.39 3.23
C HIS A 423 41.23 -2.21 2.99
N HIS A 424 42.08 -2.96 3.69
CA HIS A 424 43.53 -3.05 3.47
C HIS A 424 44.00 -4.37 2.85
N GLU A 425 43.08 -5.27 2.51
CA GLU A 425 43.39 -6.41 1.65
C GLU A 425 43.74 -5.93 0.26
N LYS A 426 44.61 -6.68 -0.42
CA LYS A 426 45.10 -6.33 -1.75
C LYS A 426 44.75 -7.43 -2.72
N TRP A 427 44.35 -7.05 -3.93
CA TRP A 427 43.97 -7.99 -4.97
C TRP A 427 45.00 -9.11 -5.20
N ASP A 428 46.29 -8.82 -5.04
CA ASP A 428 47.40 -9.77 -5.19
C ASP A 428 47.69 -10.66 -3.97
N GLY A 429 46.98 -10.49 -2.85
CA GLY A 429 47.19 -11.24 -1.61
C GLY A 429 48.26 -10.68 -0.67
N SER A 430 48.92 -9.58 -1.03
CA SER A 430 49.94 -8.94 -0.17
C SER A 430 49.37 -7.96 0.87
N GLY A 431 48.04 -8.00 1.07
CA GLY A 431 47.31 -7.18 2.03
C GLY A 431 47.31 -7.74 3.45
N TYR A 432 46.51 -7.12 4.32
CA TYR A 432 46.34 -7.51 5.71
C TYR A 432 44.89 -7.26 6.16
N PRO A 433 44.42 -7.89 7.24
CA PRO A 433 45.12 -8.79 8.17
C PRO A 433 45.07 -10.28 7.80
N GLN A 434 44.26 -10.67 6.82
CA GLN A 434 44.02 -12.06 6.46
C GLN A 434 44.86 -12.52 5.25
N GLY A 435 45.33 -11.58 4.41
CA GLY A 435 46.09 -11.91 3.20
C GLY A 435 45.20 -12.51 2.11
N LEU A 436 43.96 -12.03 2.02
CA LEU A 436 43.00 -12.46 1.01
C LEU A 436 43.41 -11.94 -0.37
N SER A 437 43.08 -12.69 -1.42
CA SER A 437 43.41 -12.35 -2.81
C SER A 437 42.20 -12.49 -3.73
N GLY A 438 42.19 -11.68 -4.78
CA GLY A 438 41.16 -11.67 -5.81
C GLY A 438 39.75 -11.53 -5.25
N GLU A 439 38.86 -12.41 -5.70
CA GLU A 439 37.44 -12.42 -5.32
C GLU A 439 37.18 -13.02 -3.93
N ASN A 440 38.20 -13.52 -3.22
CA ASN A 440 38.06 -13.89 -1.80
C ASN A 440 37.94 -12.66 -0.90
N ILE A 441 38.34 -11.49 -1.39
CA ILE A 441 38.05 -10.21 -0.76
C ILE A 441 36.61 -9.85 -1.14
N ASP A 442 35.78 -9.56 -0.14
CA ASP A 442 34.41 -9.13 -0.40
C ASP A 442 34.42 -7.87 -1.28
N ILE A 443 33.42 -7.76 -2.16
CA ILE A 443 33.30 -6.62 -3.06
C ILE A 443 33.22 -5.29 -2.27
N VAL A 444 32.62 -5.29 -1.08
CA VAL A 444 32.55 -4.08 -0.23
C VAL A 444 33.92 -3.65 0.29
N GLY A 445 34.80 -4.61 0.60
CA GLY A 445 36.19 -4.36 0.97
C GLY A 445 36.99 -3.79 -0.19
N ARG A 446 36.86 -4.40 -1.38
CA ARG A 446 37.53 -3.94 -2.62
C ARG A 446 37.11 -2.53 -3.04
N ILE A 447 35.82 -2.22 -2.95
CA ILE A 447 35.25 -0.90 -3.22
C ILE A 447 35.82 0.14 -2.26
N THR A 448 35.76 -0.15 -0.96
CA THR A 448 36.19 0.82 0.06
C THR A 448 37.69 1.05 0.01
N ALA A 449 38.50 0.02 -0.27
CA ALA A 449 39.94 0.13 -0.45
C ALA A 449 40.32 1.13 -1.57
N LEU A 450 39.63 1.08 -2.71
CA LEU A 450 39.87 2.01 -3.81
C LEU A 450 39.39 3.43 -3.46
N ALA A 451 38.21 3.55 -2.83
CA ALA A 451 37.64 4.82 -2.40
C ALA A 451 38.53 5.56 -1.37
N ASP A 452 39.01 4.84 -0.34
CA ASP A 452 39.89 5.37 0.68
C ASP A 452 41.21 5.86 0.08
N VAL A 453 41.89 5.03 -0.74
CA VAL A 453 43.19 5.42 -1.31
C VAL A 453 43.05 6.61 -2.27
N PHE A 454 41.98 6.67 -3.07
CA PHE A 454 41.73 7.82 -3.93
C PHE A 454 41.59 9.11 -3.09
N ASP A 455 40.82 9.06 -2.00
CA ASP A 455 40.67 10.23 -1.12
C ASP A 455 41.97 10.59 -0.41
N ALA A 456 42.69 9.59 0.11
CA ALA A 456 43.92 9.75 0.88
C ALA A 456 45.08 10.33 0.05
N LEU A 457 45.24 9.90 -1.21
CA LEU A 457 46.26 10.45 -2.12
C LEU A 457 45.89 11.86 -2.59
N GLY A 458 44.59 12.12 -2.71
CA GLY A 458 44.06 13.41 -3.08
C GLY A 458 44.22 14.46 -1.98
N SER A 459 44.01 14.10 -0.72
CA SER A 459 43.80 15.06 0.37
C SER A 459 45.08 15.48 1.08
N LYS A 460 45.07 16.61 1.79
CA LYS A 460 46.21 17.06 2.58
C LYS A 460 46.24 16.31 3.92
N ARG A 461 47.34 15.65 4.24
CA ARG A 461 47.53 14.97 5.55
C ARG A 461 48.60 15.66 6.39
N CYS A 462 48.58 15.42 7.70
CA CYS A 462 49.53 16.00 8.67
C CYS A 462 51.02 15.80 8.30
N TYR A 463 51.34 14.76 7.53
CA TYR A 463 52.70 14.43 7.09
C TYR A 463 52.95 14.57 5.57
N LYS A 464 51.94 14.89 4.74
CA LYS A 464 52.04 14.91 3.27
C LYS A 464 51.13 15.96 2.62
N THR A 465 51.65 16.65 1.62
CA THR A 465 50.83 17.49 0.72
C THR A 465 50.00 16.61 -0.23
N ALA A 466 48.81 17.09 -0.59
CA ALA A 466 47.97 16.52 -1.63
C ALA A 466 48.75 16.25 -2.92
N TRP A 467 48.54 15.11 -3.57
CA TRP A 467 49.14 14.84 -4.87
C TRP A 467 48.36 15.55 -5.98
N PRO A 468 49.03 15.98 -7.07
CA PRO A 468 48.34 16.38 -8.28
C PRO A 468 47.43 15.25 -8.77
N LEU A 469 46.22 15.59 -9.23
CA LEU A 469 45.21 14.62 -9.64
C LEU A 469 45.74 13.63 -10.68
N GLU A 470 46.50 14.10 -11.66
CA GLU A 470 47.13 13.25 -12.69
C GLU A 470 48.04 12.18 -12.08
N LYS A 471 48.76 12.51 -11.01
CA LYS A 471 49.63 11.59 -10.28
C LYS A 471 48.81 10.55 -9.50
N VAL A 472 47.70 10.97 -8.87
CA VAL A 472 46.78 10.06 -8.19
C VAL A 472 46.21 9.03 -9.16
N ILE A 473 45.73 9.49 -10.32
CA ILE A 473 45.18 8.64 -11.37
C ILE A 473 46.24 7.67 -11.90
N SER A 474 47.46 8.17 -12.17
CA SER A 474 48.57 7.33 -12.64
C SER A 474 48.93 6.25 -11.62
N GLU A 475 48.94 6.58 -10.33
CA GLU A 475 49.22 5.61 -9.26
C GLU A 475 48.14 4.53 -9.22
N ILE A 476 46.86 4.91 -9.16
CA ILE A 476 45.72 3.96 -9.14
C ILE A 476 45.78 3.01 -10.34
N LYS A 477 46.07 3.53 -11.54
CA LYS A 477 46.25 2.70 -12.75
C LYS A 477 47.41 1.72 -12.62
N SER A 478 48.53 2.14 -12.04
CA SER A 478 49.70 1.28 -11.85
C SER A 478 49.50 0.15 -10.82
N GLN A 479 48.52 0.34 -9.92
CA GLN A 479 48.11 -0.59 -8.87
C GLN A 479 46.95 -1.52 -9.29
N LYS A 480 46.47 -1.40 -10.53
CA LYS A 480 45.48 -2.31 -11.13
C LYS A 480 45.99 -3.75 -11.10
N ALA A 481 45.15 -4.69 -10.65
CA ALA A 481 45.49 -6.11 -10.45
C ALA A 481 46.58 -6.39 -9.41
N LYS A 482 47.00 -5.38 -8.63
CA LYS A 482 47.95 -5.53 -7.52
C LYS A 482 47.25 -5.19 -6.20
N GLN A 483 47.05 -3.90 -5.95
CA GLN A 483 46.27 -3.45 -4.81
C GLN A 483 44.78 -3.54 -5.10
N PHE A 484 44.35 -3.13 -6.30
CA PHE A 484 42.94 -2.94 -6.63
C PHE A 484 42.40 -3.94 -7.63
N ASP A 485 41.12 -4.27 -7.47
CA ASP A 485 40.35 -5.05 -8.44
C ASP A 485 40.41 -4.37 -9.83
N PRO A 486 40.85 -5.10 -10.87
CA PRO A 486 40.93 -4.57 -12.23
C PRO A 486 39.62 -3.95 -12.74
N LYS A 487 38.48 -4.58 -12.43
CA LYS A 487 37.16 -4.13 -12.89
C LYS A 487 36.78 -2.81 -12.23
N LEU A 488 37.02 -2.69 -10.92
CA LEU A 488 36.72 -1.47 -10.17
C LEU A 488 37.60 -0.29 -10.62
N VAL A 489 38.88 -0.55 -10.92
CA VAL A 489 39.75 0.50 -11.48
C VAL A 489 39.22 0.98 -12.84
N ASP A 490 38.79 0.08 -13.71
CA ASP A 490 38.23 0.45 -15.01
C ASP A 490 36.94 1.28 -14.87
N LEU A 491 36.05 0.88 -13.96
CA LEU A 491 34.83 1.64 -13.66
C LEU A 491 35.15 3.04 -13.10
N PHE A 492 36.10 3.13 -12.17
CA PHE A 492 36.56 4.40 -11.61
C PHE A 492 37.13 5.32 -12.69
N ILE A 493 38.02 4.83 -13.55
CA ILE A 493 38.64 5.64 -14.60
C ILE A 493 37.63 6.11 -15.64
N ASN A 494 36.70 5.24 -16.05
CA ASN A 494 35.67 5.58 -17.03
C ASN A 494 34.64 6.59 -16.51
N ASN A 495 34.55 6.77 -15.19
CA ASN A 495 33.58 7.67 -14.54
C ASN A 495 34.26 8.75 -13.68
N LEU A 496 35.54 9.02 -13.91
CA LEU A 496 36.39 9.88 -13.08
C LEU A 496 35.78 11.27 -12.80
N GLU A 497 35.09 11.86 -13.77
CA GLU A 497 34.44 13.18 -13.62
C GLU A 497 33.46 13.22 -12.44
N GLN A 498 32.71 12.13 -12.20
CA GLN A 498 31.77 12.04 -11.09
C GLN A 498 32.48 12.00 -9.73
N PHE A 499 33.62 11.32 -9.65
CA PHE A 499 34.44 11.29 -8.43
C PHE A 499 35.07 12.66 -8.15
N ILE A 500 35.53 13.38 -9.18
CA ILE A 500 36.04 14.75 -9.04
C ILE A 500 34.92 15.68 -8.55
N LEU A 501 33.72 15.58 -9.12
CA LEU A 501 32.58 16.41 -8.70
C LEU A 501 32.22 16.20 -7.22
N ILE A 502 32.21 14.95 -6.73
CA ILE A 502 31.99 14.64 -5.31
C ILE A 502 33.06 15.34 -4.45
N ARG A 503 34.32 15.29 -4.89
CA ARG A 503 35.43 15.90 -4.17
C ARG A 503 35.32 17.41 -4.08
N ASP A 504 35.02 18.06 -5.21
CA ASP A 504 34.93 19.52 -5.31
C ASP A 504 33.76 20.07 -4.48
N ASN A 505 32.67 19.31 -4.35
CA ASN A 505 31.53 19.66 -3.50
C ASN A 505 31.78 19.47 -2.00
N HIS A 506 32.84 18.76 -1.62
CA HIS A 506 33.17 18.43 -0.22
C HIS A 506 34.64 18.68 0.11
N PRO A 507 35.13 19.94 0.07
CA PRO A 507 36.50 20.28 0.40
C PRO A 507 36.84 20.01 1.89
N ASP A 508 38.14 19.90 2.17
CA ASP A 508 38.69 19.77 3.53
C ASP A 508 38.60 21.06 4.36
#